data_AF-A0A953PKW4-F1
#
_entry.id   AF-A0A953PKW4-F1
#
_cell.length_a   1.000
_cell.length_b   1.000
_cell.length_c   1.000
_cell.angle_alpha   90.00
_cell.angle_beta   90.00
_cell.angle_gamma   90.00
#
_symmetry.space_group_name_H-M   'P 1'
#
loop_
_entity.id
_entity.type
_entity.pdbx_description
1 polymer ?
#
loop_
_entity_poly.entity_id
_entity_poly.type
_entity_poly.pdbx_seq_one_letter_code
_entity_poly.pdbx_strand_id
1 'polypeptide(L)'
;MFRLVVSLVAVAGFSWLFYLIYLELRNAHHVWHDPCITPRDVQDEVLLAIRAVREAFAGTGIRWWLDYGTLLGAWRLGRTMPFDHDADLSYLAEDKPLVEKCRDRLAAKGITLNLDHGILFYQGNKVGDLEAWHLFGGVRCREDPATREGLYIVMRPLFDDIPVALLDPLWQIKFEGDWYPCPNHPERLLRRRYPTCRINLRLCFPHKQRCWFSSDFWKAAWSILWSREGPVLAQPGHADPRP
;
A
#
# COMPACT_ATOMS: atom_id res chain seq x y z
N MET A 1 -41.15 8.94 27.99
CA MET A 1 -40.00 9.73 28.49
C MET A 1 -38.69 8.94 28.38
N PHE A 2 -38.58 7.73 28.95
CA PHE A 2 -37.35 6.90 28.91
C PHE A 2 -36.79 6.63 27.50
N ARG A 3 -37.63 6.23 26.53
CA ARG A 3 -37.20 5.98 25.14
C ARG A 3 -36.66 7.24 24.44
N LEU A 4 -37.18 8.42 24.77
CA LEU A 4 -36.73 9.69 24.18
C LEU A 4 -35.32 10.07 24.70
N VAL A 5 -35.08 9.86 25.99
CA VAL A 5 -33.79 10.12 26.64
C VAL A 5 -32.71 9.17 26.11
N VAL A 6 -33.02 7.88 25.96
CA VAL A 6 -32.08 6.90 25.38
C VAL A 6 -31.71 7.27 23.94
N SER A 7 -32.68 7.68 23.11
CA SER A 7 -32.41 8.13 21.75
C SER A 7 -31.55 9.39 21.69
N LEU A 8 -31.80 10.37 22.57
CA LEU A 8 -31.00 11.60 22.64
C LEU A 8 -29.56 11.33 23.09
N VAL A 9 -29.36 10.46 24.08
CA VAL A 9 -28.03 10.05 24.54
C VAL A 9 -27.27 9.31 23.44
N ALA A 10 -27.93 8.41 22.70
CA ALA A 10 -27.33 7.73 21.57
C ALA A 10 -26.92 8.71 20.45
N VAL A 11 -27.80 9.64 20.07
CA VAL A 11 -27.50 10.66 19.05
C VAL A 11 -26.36 11.58 19.48
N ALA A 12 -26.34 11.99 20.75
CA ALA A 12 -25.25 12.79 21.30
C ALA A 12 -23.93 12.02 21.31
N GLY A 13 -23.95 10.73 21.69
CA GLY A 13 -22.78 9.86 21.66
C GLY A 13 -22.22 9.63 20.26
N PHE A 14 -23.09 9.38 19.26
CA PHE A 14 -22.66 9.27 17.86
C PHE A 14 -22.11 10.60 17.34
N SER A 15 -22.79 11.72 17.62
CA SER A 15 -22.33 13.06 17.22
C SER A 15 -20.96 13.39 17.83
N TRP A 16 -20.75 13.03 19.10
CA TRP A 16 -19.46 13.20 19.77
C TRP A 16 -18.37 12.32 19.13
N LEU A 17 -18.67 11.05 18.83
CA LEU A 17 -17.74 10.16 18.14
C LEU A 17 -17.37 10.67 16.75
N PHE A 18 -18.34 11.13 15.96
CA PHE A 18 -18.10 11.74 14.65
C PHE A 18 -17.28 13.04 14.78
N TYR A 19 -17.53 13.84 15.82
CA TYR A 19 -16.75 15.03 16.09
C TYR A 19 -15.30 14.71 16.45
N LEU A 20 -15.05 13.68 17.28
CA LEU A 20 -13.70 13.19 17.57
C LEU A 20 -12.99 12.68 16.31
N ILE A 21 -13.67 11.86 15.50
CA ILE A 21 -13.14 11.39 14.21
C ILE A 21 -12.81 12.57 13.30
N TYR A 22 -13.68 13.58 13.25
CA TYR A 22 -13.41 14.81 12.50
C TYR A 22 -12.20 15.57 13.07
N LEU A 23 -12.07 15.72 14.39
CA LEU A 23 -10.92 16.41 15.00
C LEU A 23 -9.59 15.73 14.68
N GLU A 24 -9.57 14.40 14.66
CA GLU A 24 -8.40 13.61 14.26
C GLU A 24 -8.10 13.76 12.77
N LEU A 25 -9.14 13.71 11.92
CA LEU A 25 -8.96 13.65 10.48
C LEU A 25 -8.95 15.03 9.78
N ARG A 26 -9.39 16.13 10.41
CA ARG A 26 -9.51 17.45 9.78
C ARG A 26 -8.20 18.01 9.25
N ASN A 27 -7.08 17.61 9.87
CA ASN A 27 -5.74 18.04 9.45
C ASN A 27 -5.13 17.12 8.39
N ALA A 28 -5.76 15.98 8.08
CA ALA A 28 -5.33 15.09 7.03
C ALA A 28 -5.78 15.64 5.66
N HIS A 29 -5.05 16.62 5.13
CA HIS A 29 -5.39 17.35 3.90
C HIS A 29 -5.78 16.41 2.74
N HIS A 30 -5.06 15.30 2.55
CA HIS A 30 -5.31 14.30 1.52
C HIS A 30 -6.68 13.61 1.63
N VAL A 31 -7.25 13.50 2.84
CA VAL A 31 -8.58 12.90 3.09
C VAL A 31 -9.71 13.77 2.54
N TRP A 32 -9.48 15.09 2.43
CA TRP A 32 -10.50 16.09 2.13
C TRP A 32 -10.34 16.77 0.77
N HIS A 33 -9.11 16.98 0.31
CA HIS A 33 -8.85 17.84 -0.84
C HIS A 33 -8.43 17.08 -2.11
N ASP A 34 -7.86 15.89 -1.97
CA ASP A 34 -7.32 15.15 -3.10
C ASP A 34 -8.40 14.48 -3.95
N PRO A 35 -8.30 14.55 -5.29
CA PRO A 35 -9.26 13.91 -6.19
C PRO A 35 -9.60 12.48 -5.78
N CYS A 36 -10.87 12.10 -5.98
CA CYS A 36 -11.33 10.74 -5.67
C CYS A 36 -10.77 9.70 -6.65
N ILE A 37 -10.55 10.13 -7.89
CA ILE A 37 -9.78 9.39 -8.88
C ILE A 37 -8.47 10.15 -9.03
N THR A 38 -7.36 9.46 -8.83
CA THR A 38 -6.03 10.03 -8.97
C THR A 38 -5.85 10.51 -10.41
N PRO A 39 -5.44 11.77 -10.63
CA PRO A 39 -5.12 12.28 -11.95
C PRO A 39 -4.08 11.40 -12.68
N ARG A 40 -4.14 11.35 -14.01
CA ARG A 40 -3.28 10.46 -14.80
C ARG A 40 -1.80 10.83 -14.69
N ASP A 41 -1.50 12.12 -14.72
CA ASP A 41 -0.16 12.67 -14.49
C ASP A 41 0.42 12.22 -13.14
N VAL A 42 -0.38 12.26 -12.07
CA VAL A 42 0.03 11.75 -10.75
C VAL A 42 0.27 10.23 -10.78
N GLN A 43 -0.59 9.45 -11.45
CA GLN A 43 -0.36 8.01 -11.63
C GLN A 43 0.92 7.72 -12.45
N ASP A 44 1.20 8.54 -13.46
CA ASP A 44 2.41 8.42 -14.28
C ASP A 44 3.67 8.73 -13.46
N GLU A 45 3.63 9.70 -12.55
CA GLU A 45 4.71 10.00 -11.60
C GLU A 45 4.96 8.84 -10.62
N VAL A 46 3.90 8.24 -10.07
CA VAL A 46 3.99 7.03 -9.23
C VAL A 46 4.64 5.89 -9.99
N LEU A 47 4.20 5.64 -11.23
CA LEU A 47 4.75 4.58 -12.07
C LEU A 47 6.22 4.84 -12.45
N LEU A 48 6.59 6.11 -12.67
CA LEU A 48 7.98 6.52 -12.88
C LEU A 48 8.84 6.16 -11.67
N ALA A 49 8.36 6.45 -10.44
CA ALA A 49 9.08 6.10 -9.22
C ALA A 49 9.27 4.59 -9.06
N ILE A 50 8.23 3.79 -9.29
CA ILE A 50 8.30 2.32 -9.22
C ILE A 50 9.30 1.76 -10.23
N ARG A 51 9.27 2.25 -11.48
CA ARG A 51 10.22 1.84 -12.52
C ARG A 51 11.65 2.26 -12.17
N ALA A 52 11.84 3.45 -11.64
CA ALA A 52 13.15 3.94 -11.20
C ALA A 52 13.74 3.07 -10.08
N VAL A 53 12.92 2.66 -9.10
CA VAL A 53 13.35 1.74 -8.03
C VAL A 53 13.74 0.38 -8.61
N ARG A 54 12.91 -0.20 -9.48
CA ARG A 54 13.24 -1.48 -10.14
C ARG A 54 14.57 -1.40 -10.88
N GLU A 55 14.76 -0.36 -11.69
CA GLU A 55 16.00 -0.17 -12.45
C GLU A 55 17.20 0.08 -11.54
N ALA A 56 17.05 0.85 -10.46
CA ALA A 56 18.11 1.14 -9.52
C ALA A 56 18.52 -0.09 -8.70
N PHE A 57 17.58 -0.98 -8.40
CA PHE A 57 17.83 -2.21 -7.60
C PHE A 57 18.15 -3.43 -8.47
N ALA A 58 18.03 -3.32 -9.79
CA ALA A 58 18.40 -4.39 -10.69
C ALA A 58 19.88 -4.79 -10.51
N GLY A 59 20.10 -6.08 -10.26
CA GLY A 59 21.42 -6.69 -10.11
C GLY A 59 22.13 -6.42 -8.77
N THR A 60 21.49 -5.74 -7.82
CA THR A 60 22.15 -5.38 -6.54
C THR A 60 21.97 -6.42 -5.44
N GLY A 61 21.04 -7.36 -5.62
CA GLY A 61 20.67 -8.34 -4.59
C GLY A 61 19.74 -7.81 -3.50
N ILE A 62 19.25 -6.56 -3.62
CA ILE A 62 18.25 -6.01 -2.69
C ILE A 62 16.96 -6.82 -2.78
N ARG A 63 16.47 -7.31 -1.66
CA ARG A 63 15.19 -8.02 -1.53
C ARG A 63 14.11 -7.00 -1.23
N TRP A 64 13.45 -6.55 -2.28
CA TRP A 64 12.35 -5.59 -2.24
C TRP A 64 11.11 -6.15 -2.92
N TRP A 65 9.93 -5.57 -2.67
CA TRP A 65 8.67 -5.97 -3.28
C TRP A 65 7.67 -4.83 -3.41
N LEU A 66 6.68 -4.99 -4.30
CA LEU A 66 5.47 -4.18 -4.32
C LEU A 66 4.64 -4.49 -3.07
N ASP A 67 4.22 -3.46 -2.33
CA ASP A 67 3.50 -3.61 -1.08
C ASP A 67 2.15 -2.86 -1.07
N TYR A 68 1.35 -3.04 -0.01
CA TYR A 68 0.08 -2.33 0.25
C TYR A 68 -0.80 -2.04 -0.99
N GLY A 69 -1.10 -0.77 -1.29
CA GLY A 69 -2.01 -0.33 -2.34
C GLY A 69 -1.48 -0.68 -3.73
N THR A 70 -0.17 -0.54 -3.92
CA THR A 70 0.51 -0.92 -5.16
C THR A 70 0.40 -2.42 -5.43
N LEU A 71 0.66 -3.28 -4.42
CA LEU A 71 0.45 -4.72 -4.53
C LEU A 71 -1.02 -5.09 -4.75
N LEU A 72 -1.93 -4.39 -4.10
CA LEU A 72 -3.36 -4.60 -4.25
C LEU A 72 -3.83 -4.30 -5.69
N GLY A 73 -3.31 -3.23 -6.30
CA GLY A 73 -3.54 -2.88 -7.70
C GLY A 73 -3.01 -3.94 -8.65
N ALA A 74 -1.75 -4.35 -8.47
CA ALA A 74 -1.15 -5.46 -9.21
C ALA A 74 -1.98 -6.74 -9.09
N TRP A 75 -2.46 -7.06 -7.88
CA TRP A 75 -3.25 -8.26 -7.63
C TRP A 75 -4.64 -8.24 -8.28
N ARG A 76 -5.33 -7.09 -8.24
CA ARG A 76 -6.73 -6.97 -8.70
C ARG A 76 -6.86 -6.66 -10.18
N LEU A 77 -5.95 -5.85 -10.71
CA LEU A 77 -6.07 -5.20 -12.03
C LEU A 77 -4.80 -5.35 -12.88
N GLY A 78 -3.68 -5.80 -12.31
CA GLY A 78 -2.39 -5.77 -12.99
C GLY A 78 -1.90 -4.35 -13.31
N ARG A 79 -2.42 -3.33 -12.61
CA ARG A 79 -2.14 -1.90 -12.80
C ARG A 79 -2.43 -1.10 -11.53
N THR A 80 -2.08 0.18 -11.53
CA THR A 80 -2.31 1.08 -10.39
C THR A 80 -3.80 1.17 -10.05
N MET A 81 -4.13 1.22 -8.75
CA MET A 81 -5.50 1.44 -8.32
C MET A 81 -5.93 2.88 -8.68
N PRO A 82 -7.13 3.11 -9.27
CA PRO A 82 -7.50 4.43 -9.79
C PRO A 82 -7.59 5.57 -8.77
N PHE A 83 -7.56 5.25 -7.49
CA PHE A 83 -7.69 6.18 -6.37
C PHE A 83 -6.47 6.16 -5.45
N ASP A 84 -5.38 5.55 -5.90
CA ASP A 84 -4.09 5.48 -5.23
C ASP A 84 -3.16 6.54 -5.80
N HIS A 85 -2.37 7.19 -4.95
CA HIS A 85 -1.64 8.43 -5.31
C HIS A 85 -0.16 8.38 -4.96
N ASP A 86 0.29 7.27 -4.40
CA ASP A 86 1.67 7.00 -4.03
C ASP A 86 2.04 5.53 -4.33
N ALA A 87 3.33 5.30 -4.52
CA ALA A 87 3.89 3.97 -4.63
C ALA A 87 4.12 3.38 -3.23
N ASP A 88 3.68 2.16 -3.00
CA ASP A 88 3.97 1.41 -1.78
C ASP A 88 5.01 0.33 -2.08
N LEU A 89 6.25 0.58 -1.68
CA LEU A 89 7.35 -0.35 -1.88
C LEU A 89 7.94 -0.75 -0.53
N SER A 90 8.55 -1.92 -0.47
CA SER A 90 9.14 -2.43 0.75
C SER A 90 10.41 -3.20 0.48
N TYR A 91 11.31 -3.26 1.46
CA TYR A 91 12.53 -4.04 1.40
C TYR A 91 12.90 -4.61 2.77
N LEU A 92 13.77 -5.63 2.77
CA LEU A 92 14.31 -6.17 4.01
C LEU A 92 15.31 -5.20 4.62
N ALA A 93 15.14 -4.85 5.90
CA ALA A 93 15.94 -3.82 6.56
C ALA A 93 17.44 -4.12 6.55
N GLU A 94 17.84 -5.40 6.49
CA GLU A 94 19.23 -5.83 6.34
C GLU A 94 19.88 -5.30 5.04
N ASP A 95 19.08 -5.03 4.00
CA ASP A 95 19.55 -4.55 2.70
C ASP A 95 19.63 -3.01 2.64
N LYS A 96 19.35 -2.29 3.75
CA LYS A 96 19.44 -0.82 3.82
C LYS A 96 20.78 -0.26 3.30
N PRO A 97 21.96 -0.86 3.60
CA PRO A 97 23.23 -0.37 3.06
C PRO A 97 23.33 -0.48 1.53
N LEU A 98 22.65 -1.45 0.91
CA LEU A 98 22.59 -1.58 -0.54
C LEU A 98 21.62 -0.57 -1.15
N VAL A 99 20.48 -0.34 -0.50
CA VAL A 99 19.52 0.70 -0.90
C VAL A 99 20.17 2.09 -0.89
N GLU A 100 20.95 2.41 0.14
CA GLU A 100 21.69 3.68 0.23
C GLU A 100 22.66 3.86 -0.95
N LYS A 101 23.36 2.79 -1.38
CA LYS A 101 24.24 2.82 -2.55
C LYS A 101 23.50 3.05 -3.87
N CYS A 102 22.18 2.83 -3.91
CA CYS A 102 21.36 3.08 -5.09
C CYS A 102 20.85 4.52 -5.19
N ARG A 103 21.15 5.38 -4.19
CA ARG A 103 20.70 6.78 -4.16
C ARG A 103 21.07 7.55 -5.43
N ASP A 104 22.30 7.40 -5.92
CA ASP A 104 22.75 8.09 -7.14
C ASP A 104 22.02 7.59 -8.40
N ARG A 105 21.70 6.29 -8.46
CA ARG A 105 20.93 5.70 -9.56
C ARG A 105 19.49 6.21 -9.58
N LEU A 106 18.89 6.40 -8.40
CA LEU A 106 17.56 7.00 -8.25
C LEU A 106 17.59 8.49 -8.61
N ALA A 107 18.59 9.22 -8.12
CA ALA A 107 18.75 10.65 -8.40
C ALA A 107 18.94 10.93 -9.91
N ALA A 108 19.65 10.05 -10.62
CA ALA A 108 19.78 10.11 -12.09
C ALA A 108 18.44 9.97 -12.84
N LYS A 109 17.40 9.46 -12.18
CA LYS A 109 16.01 9.37 -12.68
C LYS A 109 15.10 10.47 -12.13
N GLY A 110 15.65 11.44 -11.40
CA GLY A 110 14.90 12.52 -10.74
C GLY A 110 14.24 12.11 -9.42
N ILE A 111 14.53 10.91 -8.89
CA ILE A 111 13.97 10.43 -7.64
C ILE A 111 14.94 10.73 -6.49
N THR A 112 14.46 11.51 -5.51
CA THR A 112 15.19 11.75 -4.26
C THR A 112 14.70 10.79 -3.20
N LEU A 113 15.60 10.01 -2.62
CA LEU A 113 15.30 9.06 -1.55
C LEU A 113 15.60 9.68 -0.18
N ASN A 114 14.61 9.70 0.71
CA ASN A 114 14.82 9.96 2.14
C ASN A 114 14.74 8.62 2.90
N LEU A 115 15.89 8.07 3.29
CA LEU A 115 15.95 6.79 4.00
C LEU A 115 15.62 6.85 5.49
N ASP A 116 15.62 8.03 6.10
CA ASP A 116 15.26 8.17 7.51
C ASP A 116 13.76 8.03 7.70
N HIS A 117 12.99 8.48 6.71
CA HIS A 117 11.54 8.35 6.68
C HIS A 117 11.02 7.29 5.71
N GLY A 118 11.88 6.71 4.88
CA GLY A 118 11.47 5.74 3.85
C GLY A 118 10.59 6.38 2.78
N ILE A 119 10.89 7.61 2.34
CA ILE A 119 10.04 8.37 1.40
C ILE A 119 10.78 8.60 0.08
N LEU A 120 10.07 8.43 -1.02
CA LEU A 120 10.50 8.76 -2.38
C LEU A 120 9.88 10.09 -2.81
N PHE A 121 10.71 10.99 -3.33
CA PHE A 121 10.28 12.26 -3.87
C PHE A 121 10.60 12.39 -5.36
N TYR A 122 9.68 12.97 -6.12
CA TYR A 122 9.89 13.41 -7.49
C TYR A 122 9.51 14.88 -7.60
N GLN A 123 10.40 15.71 -8.14
CA GLN A 123 10.18 17.16 -8.26
C GLN A 123 9.79 17.85 -6.94
N GLY A 124 10.24 17.31 -5.80
CA GLY A 124 9.92 17.83 -4.46
C GLY A 124 8.59 17.32 -3.87
N ASN A 125 7.78 16.58 -4.61
CA ASN A 125 6.55 15.97 -4.14
C ASN A 125 6.78 14.53 -3.70
N LYS A 126 6.12 14.09 -2.61
CA LYS A 126 6.10 12.68 -2.23
C LYS A 126 5.39 11.89 -3.32
N VAL A 127 6.04 10.84 -3.82
CA VAL A 127 5.48 9.92 -4.84
C VAL A 127 5.43 8.48 -4.38
N GLY A 128 6.00 8.16 -3.21
CA GLY A 128 5.95 6.81 -2.69
C GLY A 128 6.62 6.64 -1.33
N ASP A 129 6.32 5.51 -0.72
CA ASP A 129 6.99 4.97 0.46
C ASP A 129 7.88 3.79 0.05
N LEU A 130 9.03 3.68 0.72
CA LEU A 130 9.99 2.59 0.62
C LEU A 130 10.31 2.10 2.03
N GLU A 131 9.48 1.18 2.50
CA GLU A 131 9.43 0.75 3.90
C GLU A 131 10.45 -0.35 4.20
N ALA A 132 11.15 -0.20 5.33
CA ALA A 132 12.12 -1.17 5.81
C ALA A 132 11.47 -2.17 6.76
N TRP A 133 11.69 -3.47 6.54
CA TRP A 133 11.12 -4.54 7.36
C TRP A 133 12.19 -5.30 8.14
N HIS A 134 12.13 -5.18 9.46
CA HIS A 134 13.08 -5.73 10.43
C HIS A 134 12.63 -7.11 10.93
N LEU A 135 13.58 -8.02 11.15
CA LEU A 135 13.29 -9.37 11.67
C LEU A 135 13.20 -9.38 13.20
N PHE A 136 12.05 -9.79 13.73
CA PHE A 136 11.83 -10.05 15.15
C PHE A 136 11.17 -11.41 15.33
N GLY A 137 11.87 -12.37 15.93
CA GLY A 137 11.28 -13.67 16.30
C GLY A 137 10.64 -14.45 15.13
N GLY A 138 11.19 -14.35 13.91
CA GLY A 138 10.64 -15.02 12.72
C GLY A 138 9.52 -14.26 11.99
N VAL A 139 9.24 -13.03 12.42
CA VAL A 139 8.26 -12.14 11.82
C VAL A 139 8.94 -10.86 11.37
N ARG A 140 8.50 -10.31 10.25
CA ARG A 140 8.95 -9.03 9.72
C ARG A 140 8.02 -7.93 10.21
N CYS A 141 8.61 -6.89 10.80
CA CYS A 141 7.90 -5.75 11.39
C CYS A 141 8.50 -4.44 10.88
N ARG A 142 7.68 -3.39 10.73
CA ARG A 142 8.18 -2.04 10.37
C ARG A 142 8.88 -1.36 11.54
N GLU A 143 8.29 -1.46 12.72
CA GLU A 143 8.86 -0.99 13.98
C GLU A 143 9.16 -2.16 14.94
N ASP A 144 9.97 -1.88 15.96
CA ASP A 144 10.22 -2.81 17.05
C ASP A 144 8.90 -3.15 17.79
N PRO A 145 8.51 -4.44 17.85
CA PRO A 145 7.33 -4.87 18.60
C PRO A 145 7.33 -4.45 20.07
N ALA A 146 8.51 -4.31 20.70
CA ALA A 146 8.63 -3.94 22.10
C ALA A 146 8.28 -2.47 22.38
N THR A 147 8.36 -1.58 21.37
CA THR A 147 8.06 -0.16 21.52
C THR A 147 6.61 0.20 21.16
N ARG A 148 5.77 -0.80 20.89
CA ARG A 148 4.37 -0.57 20.49
C ARG A 148 3.54 -0.18 21.69
N GLU A 149 2.68 0.80 21.50
CA GLU A 149 1.75 1.29 22.52
C GLU A 149 0.30 1.27 22.02
N GLY A 150 -0.65 1.23 22.96
CA GLY A 150 -2.08 1.31 22.66
C GLY A 150 -2.58 0.23 21.70
N LEU A 151 -3.40 0.64 20.72
CA LEU A 151 -3.99 -0.28 19.74
C LEU A 151 -2.96 -0.94 18.82
N TYR A 152 -1.77 -0.36 18.65
CA TYR A 152 -0.74 -0.93 17.77
C TYR A 152 -0.21 -2.27 18.26
N ILE A 153 -0.25 -2.54 19.58
CA ILE A 153 0.08 -3.84 20.17
C ILE A 153 -0.75 -4.97 19.55
N VAL A 154 -2.01 -4.69 19.20
CA VAL A 154 -2.94 -5.67 18.62
C VAL A 154 -3.03 -5.53 17.11
N MET A 155 -3.09 -4.30 16.59
CA MET A 155 -3.31 -4.07 15.17
C MET A 155 -2.11 -4.48 14.29
N ARG A 156 -0.87 -4.22 14.73
CA ARG A 156 0.32 -4.59 13.95
C ARG A 156 0.43 -6.11 13.76
N PRO A 157 0.36 -6.94 14.82
CA PRO A 157 0.38 -8.39 14.64
C PRO A 157 -0.82 -8.96 13.89
N LEU A 158 -1.96 -8.26 13.85
CA LEU A 158 -3.16 -8.78 13.19
C LEU A 158 -3.19 -8.45 11.70
N PHE A 159 -2.75 -7.25 11.32
CA PHE A 159 -2.92 -6.72 9.98
C PHE A 159 -1.60 -6.56 9.22
N ASP A 160 -0.51 -6.22 9.91
CA ASP A 160 0.65 -5.61 9.26
C ASP A 160 1.89 -6.51 9.26
N ASP A 161 2.23 -7.07 10.41
CA ASP A 161 3.40 -7.92 10.61
C ASP A 161 3.36 -9.12 9.67
N ILE A 162 4.49 -9.39 8.99
CA ILE A 162 4.56 -10.37 7.90
C ILE A 162 5.37 -11.59 8.37
N PRO A 163 4.78 -12.79 8.43
CA PRO A 163 5.57 -14.01 8.63
C PRO A 163 6.63 -14.15 7.52
N VAL A 164 7.88 -14.49 7.89
CA VAL A 164 8.98 -14.62 6.92
C VAL A 164 8.65 -15.57 5.76
N ALA A 165 7.86 -16.62 6.03
CA ALA A 165 7.41 -17.58 5.03
C ALA A 165 6.61 -16.95 3.87
N LEU A 166 6.04 -15.75 4.04
CA LEU A 166 5.34 -15.02 2.96
C LEU A 166 6.29 -14.19 2.08
N LEU A 167 7.55 -14.01 2.47
CA LEU A 167 8.54 -13.24 1.71
C LEU A 167 9.67 -14.10 1.15
N ASP A 168 9.87 -15.31 1.69
CA ASP A 168 10.96 -16.19 1.28
C ASP A 168 10.44 -17.50 0.63
N PRO A 169 10.66 -17.72 -0.68
CA PRO A 169 11.24 -16.76 -1.63
C PRO A 169 10.21 -15.72 -2.08
N LEU A 170 10.67 -14.60 -2.66
CA LEU A 170 9.78 -13.66 -3.35
C LEU A 170 9.31 -14.24 -4.69
N TRP A 171 8.07 -13.96 -5.07
CA TRP A 171 7.54 -14.24 -6.40
C TRP A 171 7.63 -13.00 -7.29
N GLN A 172 7.19 -13.12 -8.54
CA GLN A 172 7.01 -12.01 -9.46
C GLN A 172 5.52 -11.85 -9.77
N ILE A 173 5.06 -10.62 -9.90
CA ILE A 173 3.71 -10.26 -10.34
C ILE A 173 3.78 -9.31 -11.53
N LYS A 174 2.87 -9.49 -12.51
CA LYS A 174 2.74 -8.56 -13.62
C LYS A 174 1.99 -7.31 -13.16
N PHE A 175 2.60 -6.15 -13.37
CA PHE A 175 2.06 -4.83 -13.01
C PHE A 175 2.45 -3.82 -14.08
N GLU A 176 1.48 -3.09 -14.64
CA GLU A 176 1.68 -2.08 -15.69
C GLU A 176 2.52 -2.60 -16.88
N GLY A 177 2.27 -3.86 -17.26
CA GLY A 177 2.92 -4.53 -18.39
C GLY A 177 4.23 -5.24 -18.07
N ASP A 178 4.84 -4.97 -16.92
CA ASP A 178 6.16 -5.46 -16.53
C ASP A 178 6.12 -6.41 -15.32
N TRP A 179 7.23 -7.10 -15.06
CA TRP A 179 7.39 -7.96 -13.89
C TRP A 179 8.05 -7.24 -12.71
N TYR A 180 7.48 -7.44 -11.53
CA TYR A 180 7.98 -6.88 -10.27
C TYR A 180 7.99 -7.93 -9.16
N PRO A 181 8.94 -7.86 -8.22
CA PRO A 181 8.93 -8.73 -7.06
C PRO A 181 7.69 -8.50 -6.19
N CYS A 182 7.12 -9.58 -5.68
CA CYS A 182 6.02 -9.57 -4.73
C CYS A 182 6.23 -10.64 -3.64
N PRO A 183 5.57 -10.53 -2.48
CA PRO A 183 5.46 -11.63 -1.52
C PRO A 183 5.01 -12.91 -2.21
N ASN A 184 5.48 -14.07 -1.75
CA ASN A 184 4.88 -15.33 -2.17
C ASN A 184 3.45 -15.41 -1.63
N HIS A 185 2.56 -16.03 -2.40
CA HIS A 185 1.13 -16.06 -2.07
C HIS A 185 0.56 -14.67 -1.71
N PRO A 186 0.65 -13.67 -2.60
CA PRO A 186 0.29 -12.29 -2.26
C PRO A 186 -1.17 -12.16 -1.79
N GLU A 187 -2.07 -13.08 -2.16
CA GLU A 187 -3.43 -13.10 -1.60
C GLU A 187 -3.46 -13.27 -0.08
N ARG A 188 -2.54 -14.04 0.50
CA ARG A 188 -2.50 -14.30 1.95
C ARG A 188 -2.12 -13.04 2.70
N LEU A 189 -1.10 -12.32 2.22
CA LEU A 189 -0.71 -11.03 2.79
C LEU A 189 -1.84 -10.01 2.62
N LEU A 190 -2.42 -9.89 1.43
CA LEU A 190 -3.51 -8.95 1.17
C LEU A 190 -4.76 -9.25 1.99
N ARG A 191 -5.10 -10.53 2.22
CA ARG A 191 -6.20 -10.94 3.13
C ARG A 191 -5.94 -10.57 4.58
N ARG A 192 -4.67 -10.60 5.00
CA ARG A 192 -4.28 -10.18 6.35
C ARG A 192 -4.52 -8.69 6.52
N ARG A 193 -3.97 -7.86 5.62
CA ARG A 193 -4.03 -6.39 5.64
C ARG A 193 -5.40 -5.80 5.35
N TYR A 194 -6.08 -6.35 4.35
CA TYR A 194 -7.35 -5.82 3.85
C TYR A 194 -8.48 -6.82 4.15
N PRO A 195 -9.32 -6.55 5.17
CA PRO A 195 -10.44 -7.43 5.51
C PRO A 195 -11.37 -7.72 4.33
N THR A 196 -11.52 -6.79 3.38
CA THR A 196 -12.31 -6.97 2.16
C THR A 196 -11.80 -8.13 1.28
N CYS A 197 -10.49 -8.37 1.27
CA CYS A 197 -9.91 -9.49 0.55
C CYS A 197 -10.23 -10.84 1.20
N ARG A 198 -10.56 -10.89 2.51
CA ARG A 198 -10.89 -12.15 3.23
C ARG A 198 -12.18 -12.79 2.74
N ILE A 199 -13.14 -11.95 2.36
CA ILE A 199 -14.44 -12.39 1.83
C ILE A 199 -14.41 -12.59 0.30
N ASN A 200 -13.22 -12.62 -0.31
CA ASN A 200 -13.02 -12.69 -1.77
C ASN A 200 -13.77 -11.61 -2.56
N LEU A 201 -14.17 -10.53 -1.90
CA LEU A 201 -14.82 -9.43 -2.57
C LEU A 201 -13.74 -8.42 -2.99
N ARG A 202 -13.76 -8.03 -4.27
CA ARG A 202 -12.97 -6.92 -4.80
C ARG A 202 -13.55 -5.56 -4.39
N LEU A 203 -14.18 -5.50 -3.21
CA LEU A 203 -14.74 -4.29 -2.65
C LEU A 203 -13.62 -3.28 -2.41
N CYS A 204 -13.90 -2.06 -2.82
CA CYS A 204 -13.08 -0.89 -2.60
C CYS A 204 -13.90 0.06 -1.75
N PHE A 205 -13.37 0.44 -0.59
CA PHE A 205 -13.98 1.45 0.27
C PHE A 205 -13.17 2.74 0.13
N PRO A 206 -13.84 3.89 -0.01
CA PRO A 206 -13.13 5.15 -0.10
C PRO A 206 -12.47 5.47 1.25
N HIS A 207 -11.15 5.66 1.25
CA HIS A 207 -10.40 6.15 2.40
C HIS A 207 -10.57 7.67 2.57
N LYS A 208 -10.84 8.39 1.47
CA LYS A 208 -11.19 9.82 1.45
C LYS A 208 -12.68 10.01 1.72
N GLN A 209 -13.04 10.77 2.75
CA GLN A 209 -14.43 10.86 3.22
C GLN A 209 -15.39 11.40 2.13
N ARG A 210 -14.95 12.38 1.34
CA ARG A 210 -15.79 12.93 0.25
C ARG A 210 -16.11 11.91 -0.85
N CYS A 211 -15.29 10.87 -1.00
CA CYS A 211 -15.43 9.91 -2.08
C CYS A 211 -16.54 8.88 -1.84
N TRP A 212 -17.08 8.83 -0.62
CA TRP A 212 -18.33 8.12 -0.33
C TRP A 212 -19.51 8.64 -1.15
N PHE A 213 -19.46 9.91 -1.59
CA PHE A 213 -20.50 10.55 -2.40
C PHE A 213 -20.06 10.83 -3.84
N SER A 214 -18.89 10.32 -4.26
CA SER A 214 -18.36 10.52 -5.60
C SER A 214 -18.87 9.44 -6.56
N SER A 215 -19.59 9.85 -7.60
CA SER A 215 -20.03 8.93 -8.65
C SER A 215 -18.86 8.30 -9.40
N ASP A 216 -17.77 9.05 -9.59
CA ASP A 216 -16.57 8.55 -10.29
C ASP A 216 -15.84 7.49 -9.47
N PHE A 217 -15.73 7.68 -8.15
CA PHE A 217 -15.22 6.64 -7.26
C PHE A 217 -16.04 5.36 -7.37
N TRP A 218 -17.37 5.46 -7.26
CA TRP A 218 -18.23 4.28 -7.28
C TRP A 218 -18.27 3.60 -8.65
N LYS A 219 -18.17 4.35 -9.76
CA LYS A 219 -17.99 3.77 -11.10
C LYS A 219 -16.69 2.96 -11.19
N ALA A 220 -15.58 3.51 -10.68
CA ALA A 220 -14.30 2.81 -10.66
C ALA A 220 -14.35 1.57 -9.76
N ALA A 221 -14.86 1.70 -8.53
CA ALA A 221 -15.02 0.60 -7.59
C ALA A 221 -15.92 -0.52 -8.15
N TRP A 222 -17.01 -0.16 -8.84
CA TRP A 222 -17.88 -1.10 -9.52
C TRP A 222 -17.15 -1.82 -10.65
N SER A 223 -16.42 -1.08 -11.50
CA SER A 223 -15.60 -1.68 -12.56
C SER A 223 -14.59 -2.69 -12.01
N ILE A 224 -13.96 -2.39 -10.87
CA ILE A 224 -13.01 -3.30 -10.18
C ILE A 224 -13.72 -4.53 -9.62
N LEU A 225 -14.90 -4.33 -9.00
CA LEU A 225 -15.68 -5.42 -8.41
C LEU A 225 -16.04 -6.48 -9.44
N TRP A 226 -16.38 -6.04 -10.66
CA TRP A 226 -16.80 -6.91 -11.76
C TRP A 226 -15.68 -7.28 -12.73
N SER A 227 -14.46 -6.78 -12.52
CA SER A 227 -13.32 -7.15 -13.37
C SER A 227 -13.02 -8.64 -13.17
N ARG A 228 -12.81 -9.35 -14.29
CA ARG A 228 -12.39 -10.76 -14.29
C ARG A 228 -10.88 -10.92 -14.39
N GLU A 229 -10.14 -9.81 -14.46
CA GLU A 229 -8.69 -9.81 -14.55
C GLU A 229 -8.10 -10.38 -13.26
N GLY A 230 -7.39 -11.49 -13.37
CA GLY A 230 -6.65 -12.08 -12.27
C GLY A 230 -5.18 -11.62 -12.28
N PRO A 231 -4.48 -11.77 -11.15
CA PRO A 231 -3.05 -11.55 -11.11
C PRO A 231 -2.33 -12.54 -12.02
N VAL A 232 -1.30 -12.09 -12.72
CA VAL A 232 -0.37 -12.96 -13.44
C VAL A 232 0.89 -13.07 -12.60
N LEU A 233 1.18 -14.28 -12.12
CA LEU A 233 2.28 -14.56 -11.19
C LEU A 233 3.33 -15.45 -11.85
N ALA A 234 4.59 -15.29 -11.43
CA ALA A 234 5.67 -16.21 -11.77
C ALA A 234 6.49 -16.54 -10.51
N GLN A 235 6.83 -17.82 -10.36
CA GLN A 235 7.68 -18.28 -9.26
C GLN A 235 9.17 -18.06 -9.61
N PRO A 236 10.02 -17.84 -8.61
CA PRO A 236 11.46 -17.75 -8.83
C PRO A 236 11.97 -19.04 -9.49
N GLY A 237 12.69 -18.91 -10.60
CA GLY A 237 13.23 -20.04 -11.37
C GLY A 237 12.31 -20.58 -12.47
N HIS A 238 11.06 -20.13 -12.58
CA HIS A 238 10.30 -20.27 -13.83
C HIS A 238 10.70 -19.14 -14.77
N ALA A 239 11.52 -19.49 -15.76
CA ALA A 239 11.89 -18.60 -16.85
C ALA A 239 10.62 -17.97 -17.44
N ASP A 240 10.72 -16.68 -17.72
CA ASP A 240 9.72 -15.85 -18.36
C ASP A 240 9.02 -16.61 -19.51
N PRO A 241 7.72 -16.93 -19.41
CA PRO A 241 6.96 -17.46 -20.52
C PRO A 241 6.62 -16.31 -21.46
N ARG A 242 7.62 -15.69 -22.07
CA ARG A 242 7.40 -14.84 -23.23
C ARG A 242 7.52 -15.71 -24.49
N PRO A 243 6.56 -15.65 -25.42
CA PRO A 243 6.68 -16.26 -26.75
C PRO A 243 7.78 -15.59 -27.59
#